data_AF-A0A843ADQ9-F1
#
_entry.id   AF-A0A843ADQ9-F1
#
_cell.length_a   1.000
_cell.length_b   1.000
_cell.length_c   1.000
_cell.angle_alpha   90.00
_cell.angle_beta   90.00
_cell.angle_gamma   90.00
#
_symmetry.space_group_name_H-M   'P 1'
#
loop_
_entity.id
_entity.type
_entity.pdbx_description
1 polymer ?
#
loop_
_entity_poly.entity_id
_entity_poly.type
_entity_poly.pdbx_seq_one_letter_code
_entity_poly.pdbx_strand_id
1 'polypeptide(L)'
;MSKCNWCGNEFNKKHNRQMYCSDNCRKYARQEKNRGYFRKYYHKYKDIMTEEKRCGLGSGLLGPNMHKKESDERKAIKTEMERFKIKV
;
A
#
# COMPACT_ATOMS: atom_id res chain seq x y z
N MET A 1 20.61 -21.46 18.16
CA MET A 1 19.18 -21.07 18.02
C MET A 1 19.08 -19.55 17.87
N SER A 2 18.04 -19.04 17.21
CA SER A 2 17.85 -17.59 17.03
C SER A 2 16.40 -17.18 17.23
N LYS A 3 16.17 -15.93 17.62
CA LYS A 3 14.85 -15.37 17.89
C LYS A 3 14.28 -14.72 16.63
N CYS A 4 13.02 -14.99 16.31
CA CYS A 4 12.33 -14.36 15.19
C CYS A 4 12.10 -12.87 15.46
N ASN A 5 12.52 -12.01 14.53
CA ASN A 5 12.37 -10.56 14.67
C ASN A 5 10.92 -10.06 14.64
N TRP A 6 9.95 -10.93 14.30
CA TRP A 6 8.53 -10.56 14.25
C TRP A 6 7.73 -11.16 15.40
N CYS A 7 7.66 -12.50 15.49
CA CYS A 7 6.86 -13.16 16.53
C CYS A 7 7.63 -13.43 17.83
N GLY A 8 8.96 -13.29 17.84
CA GLY A 8 9.77 -13.55 19.03
C GLY A 8 10.03 -15.03 19.35
N ASN A 9 9.52 -15.99 18.57
CA ASN A 9 9.77 -17.41 18.80
C ASN A 9 11.20 -17.79 18.43
N GLU A 10 11.74 -18.77 19.15
CA GLU A 10 13.03 -19.38 18.84
C GLU A 10 12.92 -20.32 17.64
N PHE A 11 13.93 -20.31 16.77
CA PHE A 11 14.00 -21.18 15.62
C PHE A 11 15.45 -21.52 15.25
N ASN A 12 15.61 -22.63 14.53
CA ASN A 12 16.89 -23.03 13.96
C ASN A 12 17.06 -22.36 12.60
N LYS A 13 18.10 -21.52 12.48
CA LYS A 13 18.41 -20.85 11.22
C LYS A 13 18.90 -21.88 10.21
N LYS A 14 18.37 -21.84 8.99
CA LYS A 14 18.91 -22.56 7.83
C LYS A 14 20.14 -21.87 7.25
N HIS A 15 20.22 -20.55 7.38
CA HIS A 15 21.36 -19.74 6.93
C HIS A 15 21.55 -18.52 7.84
N ASN A 16 22.78 -17.99 7.91
CA ASN A 16 23.17 -16.93 8.86
C ASN A 16 22.28 -15.67 8.79
N ARG A 17 21.85 -15.30 7.57
CA ARG A 17 20.98 -14.13 7.29
C ARG A 17 19.49 -14.35 7.58
N GLN A 18 19.07 -15.54 8.04
CA GLN A 18 17.67 -15.80 8.34
C GLN A 18 17.27 -15.06 9.61
N MET A 19 16.35 -14.11 9.50
CA MET A 19 15.88 -13.29 10.63
C MET A 19 14.48 -13.69 11.14
N TYR A 20 13.78 -14.54 10.42
CA TYR A 20 12.39 -14.91 10.68
C TYR A 20 12.24 -16.42 10.68
N CYS A 21 11.39 -16.93 11.57
CA CYS A 21 11.13 -18.37 11.69
C CYS A 21 10.31 -18.92 10.50
N SER A 22 9.53 -18.07 9.81
CA SER A 22 8.72 -18.47 8.66
C SER A 22 8.57 -17.33 7.65
N ASP A 23 8.16 -17.69 6.43
CA ASP A 23 7.84 -16.73 5.37
C ASP A 23 6.68 -15.81 5.74
N ASN A 24 5.73 -16.32 6.52
CA ASN A 24 4.63 -15.51 7.06
C ASN A 24 5.14 -14.42 8.00
N CYS A 25 6.05 -14.76 8.93
CA CYS A 25 6.65 -13.78 9.83
C CYS A 25 7.43 -12.70 9.07
N ARG A 26 8.16 -13.10 8.01
CA ARG A 26 8.85 -12.16 7.11
C ARG A 26 7.86 -11.23 6.40
N LYS A 27 6.75 -11.77 5.89
CA LYS A 27 5.69 -11.01 5.22
C LYS A 27 5.04 -10.00 6.16
N TYR A 28 4.67 -10.41 7.36
CA TYR A 28 4.03 -9.54 8.34
C TYR A 28 4.97 -8.45 8.86
N ALA A 29 6.23 -8.78 9.14
CA ALA A 29 7.24 -7.78 9.50
C ALA A 29 7.39 -6.70 8.42
N ARG A 30 7.38 -7.09 7.13
CA ARG A 30 7.41 -6.14 6.02
C ARG A 30 6.15 -5.27 5.98
N GLN A 31 4.98 -5.85 6.21
CA GLN A 31 3.72 -5.11 6.23
C GLN A 31 3.69 -4.09 7.38
N GLU A 32 4.12 -4.44 8.58
CA GLU A 32 4.20 -3.52 9.72
C GLU A 32 5.18 -2.38 9.47
N LYS A 33 6.37 -2.69 8.94
CA LYS A 33 7.35 -1.67 8.54
C LYS A 33 6.75 -0.70 7.52
N ASN A 34 6.06 -1.21 6.50
CA ASN A 34 5.39 -0.40 5.49
C ASN A 34 4.26 0.45 6.09
N ARG A 35 3.44 -0.10 6.98
CA ARG A 35 2.39 0.64 7.69
C ARG A 35 2.98 1.81 8.47
N GLY A 36 4.07 1.59 9.20
CA GLY A 36 4.79 2.65 9.91
C GLY A 36 5.37 3.71 8.97
N TYR A 37 5.96 3.29 7.84
CA TYR A 37 6.46 4.19 6.80
C TYR A 37 5.34 5.06 6.22
N PHE A 38 4.23 4.45 5.80
CA PHE A 38 3.08 5.16 5.26
C PHE A 38 2.47 6.11 6.28
N ARG A 39 2.30 5.69 7.54
CA ARG A 39 1.80 6.57 8.61
C ARG A 39 2.68 7.83 8.75
N LYS A 40 4.01 7.67 8.76
CA LYS A 40 4.95 8.80 8.82
C LYS A 40 4.87 9.68 7.57
N TYR A 41 4.78 9.06 6.39
CA TYR A 41 4.64 9.76 5.12
C TYR A 41 3.37 10.62 5.10
N TYR A 42 2.20 10.02 5.36
CA TYR A 42 0.93 10.74 5.40
C TYR A 42 0.91 11.83 6.45
N HIS A 43 1.49 11.60 7.64
CA HIS A 43 1.61 12.64 8.66
C HIS A 43 2.52 13.80 8.21
N LYS A 44 3.68 13.50 7.62
CA LYS A 44 4.64 14.51 7.15
C LYS A 44 4.08 15.38 6.04
N TYR A 45 3.34 14.76 5.11
CA TYR A 45 2.85 15.43 3.92
C TYR A 45 1.37 15.84 4.03
N LYS A 46 0.70 15.68 5.18
CA LYS A 46 -0.74 15.94 5.35
C LYS A 46 -1.18 17.33 4.83
N ASP A 47 -0.37 18.36 5.10
CA ASP A 47 -0.63 19.76 4.75
C ASP A 47 -0.04 20.17 3.39
N ILE A 48 0.82 19.33 2.81
CA ILE A 48 1.38 19.51 1.45
C ILE A 48 0.53 18.73 0.43
N MET A 49 -0.29 17.79 0.93
CA MET A 49 -1.29 17.04 0.15
C MET A 49 -2.59 17.84 -0.06
N THR A 50 -2.61 19.13 0.27
CA THR A 50 -3.74 20.01 0.02
C THR A 50 -3.54 20.77 -1.29
N GLU A 51 -4.58 20.67 -2.12
CA GLU A 51 -4.84 21.37 -3.39
C GLU A 51 -4.00 20.96 -4.62
N GLU A 52 -2.75 21.39 -4.78
CA GLU A 52 -2.04 21.26 -6.08
C GLU A 52 -1.53 19.84 -6.37
N LYS A 53 -1.26 19.03 -5.32
CA LYS A 53 -0.80 17.64 -5.45
C LYS A 53 -1.89 16.59 -5.32
N ARG A 54 -3.14 16.98 -5.04
CA ARG A 54 -4.26 16.03 -5.07
C ARG A 54 -4.41 15.43 -6.46
N CYS A 55 -3.98 16.16 -7.49
CA CYS A 55 -4.23 15.74 -8.84
C CYS A 55 -3.17 16.22 -9.84
N GLY A 56 -2.14 15.42 -10.10
CA GLY A 56 -1.66 15.39 -11.49
C GLY A 56 -2.85 14.99 -12.38
N LEU A 57 -2.99 15.56 -13.57
CA LEU A 57 -4.01 15.14 -14.56
C LEU A 57 -4.11 13.59 -14.57
N GLY A 58 -5.28 13.02 -14.26
CA GLY A 58 -5.49 11.56 -14.08
C GLY A 58 -5.61 11.06 -12.62
N SER A 59 -5.68 11.96 -11.65
CA SER A 59 -5.84 11.76 -10.20
C SER A 59 -7.11 11.08 -9.69
N GLY A 60 -7.80 10.41 -10.58
CA GLY A 60 -9.10 9.86 -10.32
C GLY A 60 -9.10 8.54 -9.57
N LEU A 61 -7.98 8.18 -8.95
CA LEU A 61 -7.64 6.79 -8.61
C LEU A 61 -7.73 5.81 -9.80
N LEU A 62 -8.11 6.28 -10.99
CA LEU A 62 -7.92 5.61 -12.26
C LEU A 62 -6.41 5.51 -12.47
N GLY A 63 -5.91 4.30 -12.31
CA GLY A 63 -4.52 4.03 -12.60
C GLY A 63 -4.21 4.31 -14.07
N PRO A 64 -2.92 4.43 -14.44
CA PRO A 64 -2.52 4.53 -15.84
C PRO A 64 -2.84 3.27 -16.66
N ASN A 65 -3.22 2.17 -15.98
CA ASN A 65 -3.54 0.89 -16.59
C ASN A 65 -4.97 0.48 -16.22
N MET A 66 -5.67 -0.09 -17.20
CA MET A 66 -7.01 -0.66 -17.03
C MET A 66 -7.03 -1.79 -15.98
N HIS A 67 -8.09 -1.87 -15.20
CA HIS A 67 -8.37 -3.01 -14.34
C HIS A 67 -8.57 -4.30 -15.15
N LYS A 68 -8.17 -5.44 -14.59
CA LYS A 68 -8.31 -6.75 -15.26
C LYS A 68 -9.75 -7.14 -15.56
N LYS A 69 -10.69 -6.67 -14.73
CA LYS A 69 -12.12 -6.91 -14.88
C LYS A 69 -12.79 -5.64 -15.36
N GLU A 70 -13.58 -5.76 -16.42
CA GLU A 70 -14.31 -4.65 -17.00
C GLU A 70 -15.30 -4.01 -16.01
N SER A 71 -15.90 -4.80 -15.13
CA SER A 71 -16.81 -4.31 -14.08
C SER A 71 -16.15 -3.29 -13.16
N ASP A 72 -14.90 -3.56 -12.78
CA ASP A 72 -14.15 -2.76 -11.83
C ASP A 72 -13.69 -1.46 -12.50
N GLU A 73 -13.30 -1.55 -13.77
CA GLU A 73 -12.98 -0.39 -14.61
C GLU A 73 -14.18 0.55 -14.76
N ARG A 74 -15.34 0.01 -15.16
CA ARG A 74 -16.58 0.80 -15.31
C ARG A 74 -16.99 1.50 -14.02
N LYS A 75 -16.83 0.82 -12.88
CA LYS A 75 -17.12 1.40 -11.56
C LYS A 75 -16.17 2.57 -11.27
N ALA A 76 -14.87 2.39 -11.49
CA ALA A 76 -13.87 3.43 -11.26
C ALA A 76 -14.12 4.67 -12.15
N ILE A 77 -14.43 4.45 -13.43
CA ILE A 77 -14.78 5.52 -14.38
C ILE A 77 -16.02 6.27 -13.90
N LYS A 78 -17.10 5.57 -13.54
CA LYS A 78 -18.35 6.19 -13.08
C LYS A 78 -18.13 7.06 -11.84
N THR A 79 -17.39 6.55 -10.85
CA THR A 79 -17.06 7.31 -9.63
C THR A 79 -16.28 8.59 -9.95
N GLU A 80 -15.40 8.56 -10.94
CA GLU A 80 -14.68 9.75 -11.38
C GLU A 80 -15.55 10.73 -12.16
N MET A 81 -16.44 10.25 -13.03
CA MET A 81 -17.41 11.12 -13.71
C MET A 81 -18.31 11.85 -12.69
N GLU A 82 -18.78 11.15 -11.66
CA GLU A 82 -19.55 11.73 -10.56
C GLU A 82 -18.75 12.77 -9.78
N ARG A 83 -17.48 12.47 -9.46
CA ARG A 83 -16.57 13.39 -8.76
C ARG A 83 -16.36 14.69 -9.54
N PHE A 84 -16.14 14.59 -10.85
CA PHE A 84 -15.97 15.76 -11.73
C PHE A 84 -17.28 16.39 -12.17
N LYS A 85 -18.43 15.84 -11.76
CA LYS A 85 -19.77 16.30 -12.14
C LYS A 85 -19.95 16.35 -13.66
N ILE A 86 -19.32 15.42 -14.37
CA ILE A 86 -19.49 15.24 -15.80
C ILE A 86 -20.87 14.60 -15.98
N LYS A 87 -21.78 15.32 -16.63
CA LYS A 87 -23.10 14.77 -16.98
C LYS A 87 -22.90 13.72 -18.05
N VAL A 88 -23.43 12.52 -17.82
CA VAL A 88 -23.45 11.40 -18.76
C VAL A 88 -24.80 11.37 -19.46
#